data_AF-A0A3C0HDF1-F1
#
_entry.id   AF-A0A3C0HDF1-F1
#
_cell.length_a   1.000
_cell.length_b   1.000
_cell.length_c   1.000
_cell.angle_alpha   90.00
_cell.angle_beta   90.00
_cell.angle_gamma   90.00
#
_symmetry.space_group_name_H-M   'P 1'
#
loop_
_entity.id
_entity.type
_entity.pdbx_description
1 polymer ?
#
loop_
_entity_poly.entity_id
_entity_poly.type
_entity_poly.pdbx_seq_one_letter_code
_entity_poly.pdbx_strand_id
1 'polypeptide(L)'
;MYTKTIGYCGVDSGQLFITDPCYIKHQEQGNGQWNMEWLDTDDGRSYKTLPDPTLDGETKNFYSKVCEANGREQAGVEVELGVAFGTTHGDGNYAVQGIFDDDDVMVGIFMDLDGRVKGEFNYETEDMWS
;
A
#
# COMPACT_ATOMS: atom_id res chain seq x y z
N MET A 1 -0.11 10.78 23.91
CA MET A 1 0.10 10.03 22.67
C MET A 1 1.16 8.95 22.81
N TYR A 2 0.84 7.73 22.38
CA TYR A 2 1.76 6.59 22.38
C TYR A 2 1.53 5.70 21.16
N THR A 3 2.47 4.78 20.89
CA THR A 3 2.34 3.79 19.81
C THR A 3 2.19 2.38 20.36
N LYS A 4 1.44 1.56 19.65
CA LYS A 4 1.28 0.14 19.97
C LYS A 4 1.12 -0.65 18.67
N THR A 5 1.72 -1.84 18.63
CA THR A 5 1.49 -2.78 17.52
C THR A 5 0.04 -3.25 17.56
N ILE A 6 -0.71 -2.95 16.50
CA ILE A 6 -2.12 -3.34 16.35
C ILE A 6 -2.28 -4.56 15.44
N GLY A 7 -1.23 -4.93 14.70
CA GLY A 7 -1.25 -6.08 13.82
C GLY A 7 0.00 -6.19 12.96
N TYR A 8 -0.11 -7.03 11.94
CA TYR A 8 0.95 -7.36 11.01
C TYR A 8 0.38 -7.45 9.60
N CYS A 9 1.10 -6.94 8.61
CA CYS A 9 0.75 -7.02 7.20
C CYS A 9 1.78 -7.86 6.47
N GLY A 10 1.33 -9.00 5.93
CA GLY A 10 2.11 -9.83 5.03
C GLY A 10 2.20 -9.16 3.65
N VAL A 11 3.40 -9.10 3.11
CA VAL A 11 3.71 -8.49 1.81
C VAL A 11 4.35 -9.54 0.94
N ASP A 12 3.82 -9.67 -0.27
CA ASP A 12 4.31 -10.51 -1.34
C ASP A 12 4.46 -9.63 -2.60
N SER A 13 5.49 -9.90 -3.40
CA SER A 13 5.99 -9.03 -4.48
C SER A 13 6.38 -7.60 -4.06
N GLY A 14 6.67 -7.38 -2.78
CA GLY A 14 7.20 -6.11 -2.27
C GLY A 14 6.28 -4.90 -2.40
N GLN A 15 4.95 -5.08 -2.33
CA GLN A 15 3.99 -3.98 -2.52
C GLN A 15 2.86 -3.98 -1.49
N LEU A 16 2.44 -2.77 -1.12
CA LEU A 16 1.27 -2.50 -0.30
C LEU A 16 0.28 -1.60 -1.02
N PHE A 17 -1.00 -1.76 -0.67
CA PHE A 17 -2.10 -0.93 -1.15
C PHE A 17 -3.05 -0.62 0.01
N ILE A 18 -3.37 0.65 0.20
CA ILE A 18 -4.29 1.11 1.24
C ILE A 18 -5.47 1.80 0.56
N THR A 19 -6.68 1.27 0.77
CA THR A 19 -7.95 1.87 0.35
C THR A 19 -9.08 1.39 1.26
N ASP A 20 -10.23 2.06 1.20
CA ASP A 20 -11.45 1.51 1.78
C ASP A 20 -11.99 0.37 0.88
N PRO A 21 -12.22 -0.84 1.42
CA PRO A 21 -12.70 -1.98 0.65
C PRO A 21 -14.02 -1.72 -0.10
N CYS A 22 -14.82 -0.74 0.33
CA CYS A 22 -16.02 -0.32 -0.38
C CYS A 22 -15.74 0.29 -1.75
N TYR A 23 -14.54 0.81 -2.01
CA TYR A 23 -14.13 1.28 -3.34
C TYR A 23 -13.67 0.14 -4.24
N ILE A 24 -13.11 -0.94 -3.66
CA ILE A 24 -12.66 -2.11 -4.43
C ILE A 24 -13.84 -2.79 -5.13
N LYS A 25 -15.00 -2.91 -4.47
CA LYS A 25 -16.18 -3.61 -5.03
C LYS A 25 -16.71 -3.00 -6.35
N HIS A 26 -16.33 -1.77 -6.66
CA HIS A 26 -16.74 -1.04 -7.85
C HIS A 26 -15.72 -1.15 -9.00
N GLN A 27 -14.62 -1.87 -8.78
CA GLN A 27 -13.57 -2.08 -9.76
C GLN A 27 -13.66 -3.46 -10.38
N GLU A 28 -13.19 -3.56 -11.62
CA GLU A 28 -13.10 -4.82 -12.35
C GLU A 28 -12.05 -5.75 -11.73
N GLN A 29 -12.49 -6.73 -10.95
CA GLN A 29 -11.58 -7.60 -10.19
C GLN A 29 -10.93 -8.69 -11.04
N GLY A 30 -11.59 -9.11 -12.12
CA GLY A 30 -11.16 -10.26 -12.91
C GLY A 30 -10.97 -11.51 -12.03
N ASN A 31 -10.00 -12.36 -12.39
CA ASN A 31 -9.66 -13.54 -11.60
C ASN A 31 -8.57 -13.25 -10.54
N GLY A 32 -8.17 -11.99 -10.39
CA GLY A 32 -7.13 -11.56 -9.45
C GLY A 32 -5.71 -12.04 -9.80
N GLN A 33 -5.47 -12.57 -11.00
CA GLN A 33 -4.13 -12.96 -11.42
C GLN A 33 -3.36 -11.78 -11.99
N TRP A 34 -2.05 -11.77 -11.70
CA TRP A 34 -1.12 -10.88 -12.38
C TRP A 34 -0.97 -11.31 -13.83
N ASN A 35 -1.55 -10.58 -14.78
CA ASN A 35 -1.45 -10.92 -16.19
C ASN A 35 -0.41 -10.03 -16.87
N MET A 36 0.73 -10.63 -17.23
CA MET A 36 1.88 -9.92 -17.78
C MET A 36 2.64 -10.79 -18.79
N GLU A 37 3.38 -10.13 -19.67
CA GLU A 37 4.46 -10.71 -20.46
C GLU A 37 5.80 -10.10 -20.03
N TRP A 38 6.81 -10.97 -19.83
CA TRP A 38 8.18 -10.52 -19.68
C TRP A 38 8.75 -10.16 -21.05
N LEU A 39 9.42 -9.03 -21.13
CA LEU A 39 10.07 -8.52 -22.32
C LEU A 39 11.56 -8.40 -22.05
N ASP A 40 12.37 -9.07 -22.86
CA ASP A 40 13.81 -8.85 -22.85
C ASP A 40 14.12 -7.63 -23.70
N THR A 41 14.70 -6.60 -23.09
CA THR A 41 15.14 -5.37 -23.74
C THR A 41 16.67 -5.27 -23.69
N ASP A 42 17.23 -4.38 -24.50
CA ASP A 42 18.69 -4.14 -24.52
C ASP A 42 19.22 -3.66 -23.14
N ASP A 43 18.34 -3.08 -22.32
CA ASP A 43 18.64 -2.56 -20.98
C ASP A 43 18.31 -3.55 -19.84
N GLY A 44 17.85 -4.77 -20.17
CA GLY A 44 17.54 -5.82 -19.22
C GLY A 44 16.11 -6.34 -19.32
N ARG A 45 15.59 -6.90 -18.23
CA ARG A 45 14.27 -7.53 -18.23
C ARG A 45 13.20 -6.51 -17.82
N SER A 46 12.26 -6.26 -18.73
CA SER A 46 11.09 -5.41 -18.50
C SER A 46 9.82 -6.25 -18.52
N TYR A 47 8.68 -5.64 -18.22
CA TYR A 47 7.39 -6.28 -18.32
C TYR A 47 6.33 -5.39 -18.95
N LYS A 48 5.34 -6.04 -19.53
CA LYS A 48 4.11 -5.40 -19.99
C LYS A 48 2.92 -6.15 -19.43
N THR A 49 2.02 -5.42 -18.80
CA THR A 49 0.76 -5.97 -18.30
C THR A 49 -0.28 -6.09 -19.40
N LEU A 50 -1.12 -7.11 -19.29
CA LEU A 50 -2.07 -7.53 -20.29
C LEU A 50 -3.51 -7.44 -19.74
N PRO A 51 -4.52 -7.27 -20.62
CA PRO A 51 -5.91 -7.42 -20.23
C PRO A 51 -6.20 -8.77 -19.55
N ASP A 52 -7.15 -8.80 -18.62
CA ASP A 52 -7.56 -10.04 -17.96
C ASP A 52 -8.53 -10.82 -18.87
N PRO A 53 -8.23 -12.07 -19.25
CA PRO A 53 -9.07 -12.86 -20.15
C PRO A 53 -10.41 -13.29 -19.53
N THR A 54 -10.59 -13.13 -18.21
CA THR A 54 -11.84 -13.40 -17.51
C THR A 54 -12.81 -12.22 -17.50
N LEU A 55 -12.35 -11.06 -18.02
CA LEU A 55 -13.17 -9.88 -18.29
C LEU A 55 -13.57 -9.86 -19.78
N ASP A 56 -13.62 -8.67 -20.40
CA ASP A 56 -13.94 -8.46 -21.82
C ASP A 56 -12.74 -8.71 -22.77
N GLY A 57 -11.58 -9.08 -22.24
CA GLY A 57 -10.36 -9.30 -23.02
C GLY A 57 -9.61 -8.01 -23.42
N GLU A 58 -10.13 -6.84 -23.05
CA GLU A 58 -9.48 -5.53 -23.28
C GLU A 58 -9.17 -4.80 -21.96
N THR A 59 -9.91 -5.12 -20.91
CA THR A 59 -9.80 -4.53 -19.57
C THR A 59 -8.74 -5.24 -18.75
N LYS A 60 -7.81 -4.46 -18.19
CA LYS A 60 -6.91 -4.94 -17.13
C LYS A 60 -7.65 -5.01 -15.81
N ASN A 61 -7.51 -6.12 -15.10
CA ASN A 61 -8.06 -6.25 -13.77
C ASN A 61 -7.42 -5.28 -12.77
N PHE A 62 -8.10 -5.06 -11.65
CA PHE A 62 -7.68 -4.13 -10.61
C PHE A 62 -6.28 -4.46 -10.05
N TYR A 63 -5.99 -5.74 -9.83
CA TYR A 63 -4.69 -6.19 -9.34
C TYR A 63 -3.55 -5.79 -10.28
N SER A 64 -3.74 -5.96 -11.59
CA SER A 64 -2.82 -5.56 -12.67
C SER A 64 -2.52 -4.06 -12.65
N LYS A 65 -3.55 -3.24 -12.45
CA LYS A 65 -3.39 -1.78 -12.33
C LYS A 65 -2.57 -1.41 -11.08
N VAL A 66 -2.82 -2.08 -9.96
CA VAL A 66 -2.14 -1.81 -8.69
C VAL A 66 -0.63 -2.11 -8.80
N CYS A 67 -0.20 -3.27 -9.33
CA CYS A 67 1.26 -3.52 -9.43
C CYS A 67 1.97 -2.78 -10.57
N GLU A 68 1.25 -2.29 -11.58
CA GLU A 68 1.83 -1.35 -12.55
C GLU A 68 2.26 -0.03 -11.89
N ALA A 69 1.49 0.39 -10.90
CA ALA A 69 1.71 1.65 -10.21
C ALA A 69 3.01 1.61 -9.38
N ASN A 70 3.35 0.45 -8.81
CA ASN A 70 4.58 0.24 -8.05
C ASN A 70 5.85 0.23 -8.91
N GLY A 71 5.79 -0.30 -10.13
CA GLY A 71 6.95 -0.36 -11.04
C GLY A 71 7.50 0.97 -11.53
N ARG A 72 7.06 2.11 -10.97
CA ARG A 72 7.38 3.47 -11.43
C ARG A 72 8.33 4.26 -10.50
N GLU A 73 8.99 3.62 -9.54
CA GLU A 73 9.97 4.24 -8.62
C GLU A 73 9.44 5.48 -7.86
N GLN A 74 8.18 5.46 -7.41
CA GLN A 74 7.61 6.55 -6.61
C GLN A 74 7.42 6.12 -5.17
N ALA A 75 7.56 7.06 -4.23
CA ALA A 75 7.35 6.89 -2.78
C ALA A 75 5.88 6.58 -2.39
N GLY A 76 5.06 6.17 -3.37
CA GLY A 76 3.61 6.01 -3.31
C GLY A 76 2.94 6.70 -4.50
N VAL A 77 1.92 6.06 -5.04
CA VAL A 77 1.10 6.57 -6.15
C VAL A 77 -0.37 6.29 -5.87
N GLU A 78 -1.23 7.25 -6.22
CA GLU A 78 -2.67 7.08 -6.09
C GLU A 78 -3.20 6.08 -7.13
N VAL A 79 -4.00 5.11 -6.67
CA VAL A 79 -4.72 4.15 -7.50
C VAL A 79 -6.13 4.02 -6.96
N GLU A 80 -7.14 4.45 -7.74
CA GLU A 80 -8.57 4.24 -7.46
C GLU A 80 -8.99 4.61 -6.02
N LEU A 81 -8.70 5.85 -5.59
CA LEU A 81 -8.97 6.33 -4.21
C LEU A 81 -8.25 5.52 -3.13
N GLY A 82 -7.07 5.02 -3.45
CA GLY A 82 -6.14 4.42 -2.51
C GLY A 82 -4.71 4.79 -2.86
N VAL A 83 -3.75 4.36 -2.05
CA VAL A 83 -2.32 4.56 -2.29
C VAL A 83 -1.62 3.21 -2.43
N ALA A 84 -0.90 3.03 -3.52
CA ALA A 84 -0.04 1.88 -3.78
C ALA A 84 1.43 2.29 -3.62
N PHE A 85 2.22 1.50 -2.91
CA PHE A 85 3.64 1.79 -2.68
C PHE A 85 4.45 0.51 -2.48
N GLY A 86 5.70 0.55 -2.92
CA GLY A 86 6.66 -0.54 -2.71
C GLY A 86 7.19 -0.56 -1.29
N THR A 87 7.46 -1.76 -0.77
CA THR A 87 8.25 -1.92 0.44
C THR A 87 9.73 -1.82 0.11
N THR A 88 10.51 -1.15 0.97
CA THR A 88 11.96 -0.99 0.76
C THR A 88 12.73 -2.30 0.85
N HIS A 89 12.18 -3.32 1.50
CA HIS A 89 12.82 -4.62 1.72
C HIS A 89 12.16 -5.78 0.98
N GLY A 90 11.16 -5.52 0.13
CA GLY A 90 10.43 -6.55 -0.59
C GLY A 90 9.49 -7.37 0.30
N ASP A 91 9.40 -8.65 0.01
CA ASP A 91 8.47 -9.58 0.67
C ASP A 91 8.78 -9.73 2.15
N GLY A 92 7.74 -9.90 2.97
CA GLY A 92 7.93 -10.04 4.40
C GLY A 92 6.67 -9.85 5.21
N ASN A 93 6.87 -9.63 6.50
CA ASN A 93 5.78 -9.37 7.44
C ASN A 93 6.10 -8.13 8.26
N TYR A 94 5.31 -7.07 8.10
CA TYR A 94 5.60 -5.75 8.64
C TYR A 94 4.60 -5.40 9.73
N ALA A 95 5.10 -4.93 10.87
CA ALA A 95 4.25 -4.53 11.99
C ALA A 95 3.48 -3.24 11.67
N VAL A 96 2.18 -3.24 11.91
CA VAL A 96 1.33 -2.05 11.82
C VAL A 96 1.21 -1.45 13.21
N GLN A 97 1.67 -0.21 13.37
CA GLN A 97 1.61 0.53 14.62
C GLN A 97 0.39 1.46 14.58
N GLY A 98 -0.46 1.39 15.61
CA GLY A 98 -1.45 2.43 15.89
C GLY A 98 -0.83 3.54 16.72
N ILE A 99 -1.24 4.78 16.46
CA ILE A 99 -0.94 5.97 17.25
C ILE A 99 -2.20 6.29 18.04
N PHE A 100 -2.08 6.34 19.37
CA PHE A 100 -3.17 6.58 20.29
C PHE A 100 -2.92 7.87 21.05
N ASP A 101 -3.96 8.63 21.36
CA ASP A 101 -3.88 9.75 22.31
C ASP A 101 -3.89 9.27 23.77
N ASP A 102 -4.00 10.19 24.73
CA ASP A 102 -3.96 9.85 26.16
C ASP A 102 -5.29 9.27 26.67
N ASP A 103 -6.36 9.36 25.87
CA ASP A 103 -7.69 8.80 26.14
C ASP A 103 -7.92 7.45 25.43
N ASP A 104 -6.84 6.82 24.96
CA ASP A 104 -6.84 5.57 24.19
C ASP A 104 -7.60 5.64 22.84
N VAL A 105 -7.79 6.83 22.27
CA VAL A 105 -8.38 7.01 20.94
C VAL A 105 -7.29 6.88 19.87
N MET A 106 -7.52 6.04 18.86
CA MET A 106 -6.60 5.89 17.74
C MET A 106 -6.70 7.09 16.80
N VAL A 107 -5.60 7.83 16.65
CA VAL A 107 -5.50 9.05 15.84
C VAL A 107 -4.71 8.85 14.54
N GLY A 108 -4.07 7.70 14.38
CA GLY A 108 -3.35 7.36 13.16
C GLY A 108 -2.75 5.97 13.17
N ILE A 109 -2.17 5.60 12.04
CA ILE A 109 -1.37 4.37 11.89
C ILE A 109 -0.07 4.69 11.16
N PHE A 110 0.97 3.90 11.39
CA PHE A 110 2.13 3.87 10.53
C PHE A 110 2.73 2.46 10.46
N MET A 111 3.48 2.19 9.38
CA MET A 111 4.25 0.97 9.20
C MET A 111 5.72 1.34 9.05
N ASP A 112 6.57 0.84 9.94
CA ASP A 112 8.01 0.98 9.80
C ASP A 112 8.54 -0.17 8.94
N LEU A 113 8.87 0.14 7.69
CA LEU A 113 9.34 -0.84 6.71
C LEU A 113 10.83 -1.19 6.86
N ASP A 114 11.53 -0.54 7.81
CA ASP A 114 13.00 -0.51 7.86
C ASP A 114 13.56 -0.59 9.30
N GLY A 115 12.71 -0.35 10.30
CA GLY A 115 13.12 -0.28 11.70
C GLY A 115 13.84 1.04 12.05
N ARG A 116 13.78 2.05 11.19
CA ARG A 116 14.50 3.33 11.35
C ARG A 116 13.60 4.50 11.72
N VAL A 117 12.30 4.27 11.90
CA VAL A 117 11.33 5.32 12.20
C VAL A 117 11.16 5.48 13.71
N LYS A 118 11.23 6.72 14.20
CA LYS A 118 10.90 7.09 15.57
C LYS A 118 9.78 8.12 15.56
N GLY A 119 8.73 7.89 16.35
CA GLY A 119 7.64 8.85 16.53
C GLY A 119 8.02 9.94 17.51
N GLU A 120 7.81 11.20 17.12
CA GLU A 120 7.79 12.36 18.01
C GLU A 120 6.38 12.94 17.96
N PHE A 121 5.77 13.15 19.14
CA PHE A 121 4.38 13.58 19.25
C PHE A 121 4.33 15.00 19.80
N ASN A 122 3.67 15.90 19.07
CA ASN A 122 3.37 17.23 19.54
C ASN A 122 2.09 17.20 20.36
N TYR A 123 2.19 17.69 21.59
CA TYR A 123 1.02 17.97 22.41
C TYR A 123 0.80 19.47 22.29
N GLU A 124 -0.26 19.88 21.59
CA GLU A 124 -0.77 21.23 21.82
C GLU A 124 -1.26 21.22 23.27
N THR A 125 -0.50 21.86 24.16
CA THR A 125 -1.05 22.24 25.46
C THR A 125 -2.21 23.15 25.14
N GLU A 126 -3.44 22.65 25.23
CA GLU A 126 -4.59 23.52 25.41
C GLU A 126 -4.23 24.40 26.60
N ASP A 127 -3.93 25.68 26.33
CA ASP A 127 -3.75 26.69 27.36
C ASP A 127 -5.02 26.66 28.20
N MET A 128 -4.94 25.95 29.33
CA MET A 128 -6.00 25.91 30.31
C MET A 128 -6.24 27.35 30.73
N TRP A 129 -7.36 27.89 30.27
CA TRP A 129 -8.02 29.12 30.72
C TRP A 129 -7.48 29.59 32.08
N SER A 130 -6.52 30.51 32.05
CA SER A 130 -6.03 31.26 33.21
C SER A 130 -6.94 32.42 33.54
#